data_AF-A0A177H7T6-F1
#
_entry.id   AF-A0A177H7T6-F1
#
_cell.length_a   1.000
_cell.length_b   1.000
_cell.length_c   1.000
_cell.angle_alpha   90.00
_cell.angle_beta   90.00
_cell.angle_gamma   90.00
#
_symmetry.space_group_name_H-M   'P 1'
#
loop_
_entity.id
_entity.type
_entity.pdbx_description
1 polymer ?
#
loop_
_entity_poly.entity_id
_entity_poly.type
_entity_poly.pdbx_seq_one_letter_code
_entity_poly.pdbx_strand_id
1 'polypeptide(L)'
;MIFEVLLPLQIDLAFGLEMSSENIDPKTYRFVTCVSQGCLVSFELDEPLIESMKKNREFSLRFRMLNDEDSILAKVSLKGFSRAIAKLNPIKS
;
A
#
# COMPACT_ATOMS: atom_id res chain seq x y z
N MET A 1 -4.39 7.02 -11.00
CA MET A 1 -5.13 5.73 -10.89
C MET A 1 -5.29 5.40 -9.41
N ILE A 2 -6.48 4.99 -8.94
CA ILE A 2 -6.69 4.70 -7.51
C ILE A 2 -6.36 3.24 -7.21
N PHE A 3 -5.60 3.00 -6.14
CA PHE A 3 -5.30 1.68 -5.60
C PHE A 3 -5.80 1.56 -4.16
N GLU A 4 -6.17 0.34 -3.80
CA GLU A 4 -6.65 0.01 -2.47
C GLU A 4 -5.78 -1.09 -1.85
N VAL A 5 -5.48 -0.92 -0.57
CA VAL A 5 -4.87 -1.95 0.27
C VAL A 5 -5.89 -2.34 1.33
N LEU A 6 -6.22 -3.62 1.36
CA LEU A 6 -7.11 -4.20 2.35
C LEU A 6 -6.28 -4.84 3.46
N LEU A 7 -6.39 -4.31 4.66
CA LEU A 7 -5.75 -4.85 5.86
C LEU A 7 -6.76 -5.63 6.72
N PRO A 8 -6.29 -6.54 7.59
CA PRO A 8 -7.16 -7.25 8.52
C PRO A 8 -8.01 -6.31 9.38
N LEU A 9 -9.13 -6.84 9.88
CA LEU A 9 -9.91 -6.19 10.93
C LEU A 9 -9.10 -6.05 12.22
N GLN A 10 -9.61 -5.23 13.15
CA GLN A 10 -8.96 -4.93 14.44
C GLN A 10 -7.62 -4.22 14.31
N ILE A 11 -7.48 -3.37 13.30
CA ILE A 11 -6.29 -2.53 13.10
C ILE A 11 -6.44 -1.19 13.83
N ASP A 12 -5.34 -0.61 14.27
CA ASP A 12 -5.30 0.74 14.83
C ASP A 12 -5.41 1.78 13.70
N LEU A 13 -6.60 2.35 13.56
CA LEU A 13 -6.89 3.35 12.52
C LEU A 13 -6.13 4.67 12.73
N ALA A 14 -5.78 5.01 13.98
CA ALA A 14 -5.08 6.25 14.30
C ALA A 14 -3.58 6.14 13.97
N PHE A 15 -3.01 4.94 14.12
CA PHE A 15 -1.65 4.65 13.70
C PHE A 15 -1.47 4.75 12.17
N GLY A 16 -2.49 4.30 11.42
CA GLY A 16 -2.49 4.35 9.95
C GLY A 16 -1.69 3.22 9.31
N LEU A 17 -1.56 3.29 7.98
CA LEU A 17 -0.73 2.39 7.19
C LEU A 17 0.52 3.15 6.74
N GLU A 18 1.67 2.81 7.29
CA GLU A 18 2.93 3.32 6.78
C GLU A 18 3.42 2.44 5.64
N MET A 19 3.86 3.10 4.58
CA MET A 19 4.24 2.52 3.31
C MET A 19 5.66 2.97 2.98
N SER A 20 6.59 2.03 2.78
CA SER A 20 8.00 2.34 2.50
C SER A 20 8.65 1.35 1.53
N SER A 21 9.76 1.75 0.92
CA SER A 21 10.66 0.85 0.18
C SER A 21 12.11 1.30 0.36
N GLU A 22 13.07 0.54 -0.17
CA GLU A 22 14.50 0.88 -0.10
C GLU A 22 14.81 2.29 -0.62
N ASN A 23 14.00 2.81 -1.55
CA ASN A 23 14.19 4.10 -2.21
C ASN A 23 13.02 5.08 -2.01
N ILE A 24 12.12 4.82 -1.04
CA ILE A 24 10.97 5.68 -0.75
C ILE A 24 10.91 5.94 0.74
N ASP A 25 10.97 7.21 1.11
CA ASP A 25 10.74 7.63 2.50
C ASP A 25 9.37 7.14 2.98
N PRO A 26 9.27 6.64 4.22
CA PRO A 26 8.01 6.16 4.76
C PRO A 26 6.90 7.22 4.66
N LYS A 27 5.77 6.82 4.08
CA LYS A 27 4.58 7.66 3.97
C LYS A 27 3.42 6.99 4.68
N THR A 28 2.76 7.72 5.57
CA THR A 28 1.58 7.23 6.29
C THR A 28 0.30 7.59 5.55
N TYR A 29 -0.51 6.57 5.30
CA TYR A 29 -1.83 6.68 4.70
C TYR A 29 -2.90 6.42 5.76
N ARG A 30 -3.99 7.19 5.72
CA ARG A 30 -5.13 7.01 6.62
C ARG A 30 -6.10 5.99 6.04
N PHE A 31 -6.75 5.25 6.93
CA PHE A 31 -7.85 4.38 6.55
C PHE A 31 -9.06 5.21 6.10
N VAL A 32 -9.70 4.77 5.03
CA VAL A 32 -10.93 5.38 4.51
C VAL A 32 -12.14 4.83 5.25
N THR A 33 -12.20 3.50 5.40
CA THR A 33 -13.30 2.80 6.08
C THR A 33 -12.90 1.36 6.37
N CYS A 34 -13.72 0.63 7.12
CA CYS A 34 -13.64 -0.82 7.26
C CYS A 34 -14.93 -1.47 6.75
N VAL A 35 -14.76 -2.57 6.03
CA VAL A 35 -15.81 -3.43 5.47
C VAL A 35 -15.66 -4.85 6.05
N SER A 36 -16.60 -5.74 5.74
CA SER A 36 -16.61 -7.12 6.28
C SER A 36 -15.31 -7.91 6.03
N GLN A 37 -14.61 -7.60 4.95
CA GLN A 37 -13.36 -8.24 4.55
C GLN A 37 -12.09 -7.59 5.15
N GLY A 38 -12.19 -6.40 5.73
CA GLY A 38 -11.03 -5.69 6.28
C GLY A 38 -11.14 -4.17 6.25
N CYS A 39 -10.06 -3.50 6.63
CA CYS A 39 -9.94 -2.05 6.64
C CYS A 39 -9.19 -1.56 5.39
N LEU A 40 -9.78 -0.58 4.71
CA LEU A 40 -9.35 -0.08 3.42
C LEU A 40 -8.50 1.18 3.57
N VAL A 41 -7.37 1.17 2.90
CA VAL A 41 -6.58 2.36 2.59
C VAL A 41 -6.66 2.59 1.10
N SER A 42 -7.02 3.80 0.68
CA SER A 42 -7.10 4.19 -0.72
C SER A 42 -6.13 5.32 -1.00
N PHE A 43 -5.37 5.21 -2.09
CA PHE A 43 -4.43 6.24 -2.50
C PHE A 43 -4.30 6.29 -4.02
N GLU A 44 -3.90 7.47 -4.50
CA GLU A 44 -3.50 7.61 -5.88
C GLU A 44 -2.12 7.01 -6.09
N LEU A 45 -2.03 6.17 -7.11
CA LEU A 45 -0.80 5.70 -7.70
C LEU A 45 -0.33 6.74 -8.72
N ASP A 46 0.44 7.71 -8.26
CA ASP A 46 1.03 8.75 -9.09
C ASP A 46 2.30 8.25 -9.83
N GLU A 47 2.75 9.01 -10.83
CA GLU A 47 3.92 8.63 -11.64
C GLU A 47 5.19 8.39 -10.78
N PRO A 48 5.52 9.25 -9.79
CA PRO A 48 6.66 9.00 -8.90
C PRO A 48 6.57 7.69 -8.13
N LEU A 49 5.40 7.36 -7.56
CA LEU A 49 5.19 6.11 -6.82
C LEU A 49 5.26 4.90 -7.76
N ILE A 50 4.66 4.99 -8.95
CA ILE A 50 4.72 3.95 -9.99
C ILE A 50 6.18 3.66 -10.37
N GLU A 51 6.94 4.70 -10.70
CA GLU A 51 8.34 4.56 -11.12
C GLU A 51 9.20 3.98 -10.02
N SER A 52 8.92 4.34 -8.76
CA SER A 52 9.64 3.76 -7.64
C SER A 52 9.25 2.29 -7.41
N MET A 53 7.97 1.93 -7.47
CA MET A 53 7.53 0.53 -7.36
C MET A 53 8.09 -0.34 -8.49
N LYS A 54 8.28 0.19 -9.70
CA LYS A 54 8.95 -0.54 -10.80
C LYS A 54 10.42 -0.87 -10.53
N LYS A 55 11.10 -0.06 -9.71
CA LYS A 55 12.54 -0.19 -9.39
C LYS A 55 12.82 -1.07 -8.17
N ASN A 56 11.84 -1.23 -7.27
CA ASN A 56 11.99 -2.01 -6.05
C ASN A 56 11.56 -3.47 -6.26
N ARG A 57 12.15 -4.39 -5.49
CA ARG A 57 11.75 -5.83 -5.51
C ARG A 57 10.52 -6.10 -4.63
N GLU A 58 10.41 -5.34 -3.57
CA GLU A 58 9.36 -5.44 -2.57
C GLU A 58 8.98 -4.06 -2.04
N PHE A 59 7.81 -4.00 -1.44
CA PHE A 59 7.31 -2.84 -0.75
C PHE A 59 6.91 -3.24 0.67
N SER A 60 7.22 -2.38 1.64
CA SER A 60 6.96 -2.63 3.06
C SER A 60 5.70 -1.90 3.51
N LEU A 61 4.82 -2.64 4.18
CA LEU A 61 3.60 -2.15 4.81
C LEU A 61 3.76 -2.30 6.32
N ARG A 62 3.80 -1.18 7.04
CA ARG A 62 3.85 -1.16 8.50
C ARG A 62 2.51 -0.69 9.06
N PHE A 63 1.92 -1.51 9.92
CA PHE A 63 0.64 -1.25 10.55
C PHE A 63 0.60 -1.87 11.96
N ARG A 64 -0.45 -1.62 12.72
CA ARG A 64 -0.55 -2.06 14.12
C ARG A 64 -1.94 -2.58 14.45
N MET A 65 -2.03 -3.65 15.22
CA MET A 65 -3.31 -4.14 15.72
C MET A 65 -3.85 -3.20 16.81
N LEU A 66 -5.17 -3.11 16.94
CA LEU A 66 -5.82 -2.30 17.95
C LEU A 66 -5.41 -2.79 19.34
N ASN A 67 -4.99 -1.88 20.21
CA ASN A 67 -4.47 -2.15 21.56
C ASN A 67 -3.15 -2.94 21.60
N ASP A 68 -2.45 -3.08 20.48
CA ASP A 68 -1.08 -3.57 20.45
C ASP A 68 -0.11 -2.38 20.44
N GLU A 69 1.05 -2.54 21.07
CA GLU A 69 2.12 -1.55 21.00
C GLU A 69 3.03 -1.81 19.80
N ASP A 70 3.19 -3.08 19.43
CA ASP A 70 4.10 -3.52 18.39
C ASP A 70 3.49 -3.37 16.99
N SER A 71 4.30 -2.86 16.06
CA SER A 71 3.90 -2.76 14.65
C SER A 71 4.26 -4.04 13.87
N ILE A 72 3.34 -4.48 13.03
CA ILE A 72 3.53 -5.55 12.06
C ILE A 72 4.15 -4.96 10.79
N LEU A 73 5.20 -5.61 10.27
CA LEU A 73 5.82 -5.29 9.00
C LEU A 73 5.53 -6.38 7.97
N ALA A 74 4.64 -6.10 7.02
CA ALA A 74 4.33 -6.99 5.91
C ALA A 74 5.10 -6.58 4.65
N LYS A 75 5.68 -7.56 3.94
CA LYS A 75 6.38 -7.34 2.68
C LYS A 75 5.52 -7.77 1.50
N VAL A 76 5.28 -6.84 0.58
CA VAL A 76 4.55 -7.08 -0.66
C VAL A 76 5.55 -7.26 -1.80
N SER A 77 5.50 -8.40 -2.48
CA SER A 77 6.35 -8.63 -3.65
C SER A 77 5.90 -7.76 -4.82
N LEU A 78 6.85 -7.09 -5.47
CA LEU A 78 6.62 -6.32 -6.70
C LEU A 78 6.98 -7.12 -7.96
N LYS A 79 7.19 -8.43 -7.84
CA LYS A 79 7.50 -9.30 -8.96
C LYS A 79 6.38 -9.25 -10.00
N GLY A 80 6.69 -8.70 -11.17
CA GLY A 80 5.75 -8.59 -12.30
C GLY A 80 4.94 -7.29 -12.32
N PHE A 81 5.10 -6.41 -11.34
CA PHE A 81 4.41 -5.12 -11.25
C PHE A 81 4.59 -4.27 -12.52
N SER A 82 5.84 -4.10 -12.98
CA SER A 82 6.15 -3.30 -14.18
C SER A 82 5.45 -3.81 -15.43
N ARG A 83 5.33 -5.14 -15.57
CA ARG A 83 4.60 -5.76 -16.70
C ARG A 83 3.09 -5.55 -16.60
N ALA A 84 2.53 -5.60 -15.39
CA ALA A 84 1.10 -5.40 -15.17
C ALA A 84 0.68 -3.95 -15.46
N ILE A 85 1.43 -2.97 -14.93
CA ILE A 85 1.16 -1.54 -15.14
C ILE A 85 1.24 -1.17 -16.63
N ALA A 86 2.24 -1.69 -17.36
CA ALA A 86 2.35 -1.47 -18.80
C ALA A 86 1.12 -1.96 -19.59
N LYS A 87 0.43 -3.00 -19.10
CA LYS A 87 -0.81 -3.53 -19.70
C LYS A 87 -2.08 -2.78 -19.29
N LEU A 88 -2.04 -1.99 -18.22
CA LEU A 88 -3.17 -1.16 -17.77
C LEU A 88 -3.20 0.21 -18.47
N ASN A 89 -2.06 0.65 -19.00
CA ASN A 89 -1.90 1.91 -19.74
C ASN A 89 -2.37 1.96 -21.23
N PRO A 90 -2.93 0.91 -21.89
CA PRO A 90 -3.35 1.00 -23.28
C PRO A 90 -4.80 1.49 -23.49
N ILE A 91 -5.57 1.79 -22.45
CA ILE A 91 -6.91 2.39 -22.62
C ILE A 91 -6.78 3.93 -22.61
N LYS A 92 -6.18 4.48 -23.67
CA LYS A 92 -6.51 5.85 -24.07
C LYS A 92 -7.82 5.77 -24.83
N SER A 93 -8.88 6.34 -24.23
CA SER A 93 -10.08 6.76 -24.97
C SER A 93 -9.73 7.75 -26.07
#